data_AF-A0A7J9E0N0-F1
#
_entry.id   AF-A0A7J9E0N0-F1
#
_cell.length_a   1.000
_cell.length_b   1.000
_cell.length_c   1.000
_cell.angle_alpha   90.00
_cell.angle_beta   90.00
_cell.angle_gamma   90.00
#
_symmetry.space_group_name_H-M   'P 1'
#
loop_
_entity.id
_entity.type
_entity.pdbx_description
1 polymer ?
#
loop_
_entity_poly.entity_id
_entity_poly.type
_entity_poly.pdbx_seq_one_letter_code
_entity_poly.pdbx_strand_id
1 'polypeptide(L)'
;MNAKISSIQQDFRKDCSKCGASAETLIHALKDCPTARAILTLGGLDDFITTLWNSWNNRNNYVFCGKEEEGRVIWDRAKTLCQDFRIHNLVNKPVLPLTLTLKKWEKPPCGTVKINFDATVFNNKTGFGVIVHDSDGFILGGGGGFKYEDITAEWAKLYAFEEGLKIVCSLNITKAIFKIDCAILVNRVN
;
A
#
# COMPACT_ATOMS: atom_id res chain seq x y z
N MET A 1 1.63 23.64 -11.67
CA MET A 1 2.24 22.30 -11.64
C MET A 1 1.66 21.59 -10.43
N ASN A 2 0.48 20.95 -10.57
CA ASN A 2 -0.36 20.60 -9.41
C ASN A 2 -0.74 19.12 -9.38
N ALA A 3 -0.57 18.57 -8.18
CA ALA A 3 -0.73 17.19 -7.75
C ALA A 3 -2.02 16.51 -8.24
N LYS A 4 -1.86 15.37 -8.93
CA LYS A 4 -2.87 14.33 -9.13
C LYS A 4 -2.49 13.12 -8.26
N ILE A 5 -2.90 13.13 -7.00
CA ILE A 5 -2.89 11.94 -6.15
C ILE A 5 -4.34 11.47 -6.02
N SER A 6 -4.63 10.38 -6.74
CA SER A 6 -5.73 9.41 -6.61
C SER A 6 -7.13 9.88 -6.20
N SER A 7 -8.08 9.77 -7.13
CA SER A 7 -9.51 9.62 -6.86
C SER A 7 -9.77 8.19 -6.33
N ILE A 8 -9.94 8.04 -5.01
CA ILE A 8 -10.43 6.79 -4.37
C ILE A 8 -11.78 7.03 -3.65
N GLN A 9 -12.17 8.29 -3.43
CA GLN A 9 -13.51 8.70 -3.05
C GLN A 9 -13.81 10.04 -3.75
N GLN A 10 -15.08 10.30 -4.06
CA GLN A 10 -15.51 11.60 -4.63
C GLN A 10 -15.12 12.79 -3.72
N ASP A 11 -14.79 12.53 -2.45
CA ASP A 11 -14.38 13.52 -1.43
C ASP A 11 -13.06 13.14 -0.74
N PHE A 12 -12.01 12.72 -1.48
CA PHE A 12 -10.69 12.61 -0.88
C PHE A 12 -10.19 14.02 -0.51
N ARG A 13 -10.43 14.44 0.73
CA ARG A 13 -9.82 15.66 1.26
C ARG A 13 -8.32 15.52 1.09
N LYS A 14 -7.69 16.51 0.46
CA LYS A 14 -6.23 16.54 0.31
C LYS A 14 -5.55 16.56 1.68
N ASP A 15 -6.27 17.00 2.70
CA ASP A 15 -5.77 17.13 4.06
C ASP A 15 -5.82 15.78 4.79
N CYS A 16 -4.86 15.57 5.68
CA CYS A 16 -4.72 14.33 6.44
C CYS A 16 -6.02 13.94 7.14
N SER A 17 -6.48 12.71 6.90
CA SER A 17 -7.72 12.19 7.49
C SER A 17 -7.74 12.18 9.02
N LYS A 18 -6.56 12.25 9.66
CA LYS A 18 -6.38 12.24 11.11
C LYS A 18 -6.42 13.64 11.72
N CYS A 19 -5.53 14.52 11.28
CA CYS A 19 -5.34 15.83 11.92
C CYS A 19 -6.00 16.98 11.15
N GLY A 20 -6.33 16.79 9.87
CA GLY A 20 -6.87 17.82 8.98
C GLY A 20 -5.97 19.04 8.74
N ALA A 21 -4.73 19.05 9.26
CA ALA A 21 -3.91 20.25 9.35
C ALA A 21 -2.98 20.48 8.15
N SER A 22 -2.74 19.46 7.32
CA SER A 22 -1.82 19.54 6.19
C SER A 22 -2.17 18.51 5.14
N ALA A 23 -1.68 18.73 3.92
CA ALA A 23 -1.83 17.78 2.83
C ALA A 23 -1.30 16.39 3.24
N GLU A 24 -2.08 15.36 2.95
CA GLU A 24 -1.76 13.99 3.24
C GLU A 24 -0.66 13.48 2.29
N THR A 25 0.58 13.56 2.77
CA THR A 25 1.73 12.91 2.15
C THR A 25 2.15 11.69 2.97
N LEU A 26 2.95 10.78 2.41
CA LEU A 26 3.51 9.66 3.17
C LEU A 26 4.30 10.14 4.39
N ILE A 27 5.11 11.19 4.22
CA ILE A 27 5.91 11.78 5.32
C ILE A 27 4.97 12.33 6.39
N HIS A 28 3.92 13.06 5.99
CA HIS A 28 2.95 13.55 6.96
C HIS A 28 2.22 12.41 7.67
N ALA A 29 1.63 11.47 6.92
CA ALA A 29 0.84 10.37 7.47
C ALA A 29 1.66 9.48 8.43
N LEU A 30 2.94 9.25 8.15
CA LEU A 30 3.78 8.33 8.92
C LEU A 30 4.67 9.00 9.96
N LYS A 31 4.97 10.29 9.83
CA LYS A 31 5.95 10.98 10.69
C LYS A 31 5.43 12.30 11.25
N ASP A 32 4.96 13.21 10.40
CA ASP A 32 4.69 14.59 10.84
C ASP A 32 3.28 14.76 11.45
N CYS A 33 2.35 13.86 11.15
CA CYS A 33 1.01 13.83 11.74
C CYS A 33 1.14 13.69 13.27
N PRO A 34 0.44 14.52 14.07
CA PRO A 34 0.55 14.48 15.53
C PRO A 34 0.35 13.08 16.13
N THR A 35 -0.60 12.30 15.60
CA THR A 35 -0.83 10.91 16.02
C THR A 35 0.38 10.03 15.73
N ALA A 36 0.92 10.08 14.51
CA ALA A 36 2.07 9.28 14.11
C ALA A 36 3.34 9.69 14.87
N ARG A 37 3.54 11.00 15.06
CA ARG A 37 4.64 11.55 15.84
C ARG A 37 4.58 11.11 17.29
N ALA A 38 3.40 11.09 17.91
CA ALA A 38 3.24 10.63 19.30
C ALA A 38 3.71 9.17 19.45
N ILE A 39 3.34 8.30 18.49
CA ILE A 39 3.78 6.90 18.46
C ILE A 39 5.30 6.81 18.26
N LEU A 40 5.85 7.57 17.30
CA LEU A 40 7.28 7.56 17.00
C LEU A 40 8.15 8.14 18.11
N THR A 41 7.64 9.10 18.88
CA THR A 41 8.40 9.71 20.00
C THR A 41 8.59 8.72 21.15
N LEU A 42 7.71 7.71 21.26
CA LEU A 42 7.87 6.63 22.22
C LEU A 42 8.91 5.59 21.76
N GLY A 43 9.11 5.42 20.45
CA GLY A 43 9.98 4.41 19.84
C GLY A 43 11.43 4.88 19.63
N GLY A 44 12.39 4.01 19.93
CA GLY A 44 13.80 4.18 19.51
C GLY A 44 14.03 3.69 18.07
N LEU A 45 15.23 3.95 17.52
CA LEU A 45 15.65 3.46 16.18
C LEU A 45 15.50 1.93 16.05
N ASP A 46 15.73 1.24 17.15
CA ASP A 46 15.64 -0.21 17.31
C ASP A 46 14.26 -0.80 16.98
N ASP A 47 13.19 -0.03 17.22
CA ASP A 47 11.80 -0.43 16.98
C ASP A 47 11.21 0.33 15.78
N PHE A 48 12.03 1.06 15.02
CA PHE A 48 11.56 2.04 14.04
C PHE A 48 10.64 1.42 12.97
N ILE A 49 11.02 0.25 12.43
CA ILE A 49 10.24 -0.44 11.40
C ILE A 49 8.91 -0.96 11.93
N THR A 50 8.90 -1.60 13.11
CA THR A 50 7.66 -2.12 13.72
C THR A 50 6.76 -0.96 14.16
N THR A 51 7.33 0.16 14.58
CA THR A 51 6.60 1.37 14.97
C THR A 51 5.93 2.03 13.77
N LEU A 52 6.65 2.20 12.65
CA LEU A 52 6.06 2.72 11.40
C LEU A 52 4.93 1.83 10.89
N TRP A 53 5.13 0.51 10.90
CA TRP A 53 4.12 -0.46 10.49
C TRP A 53 2.84 -0.37 11.35
N ASN A 54 2.99 -0.31 12.68
CA ASN A 54 1.84 -0.20 13.58
C ASN A 54 1.15 1.18 13.50
N SER A 55 1.91 2.26 13.28
CA SER A 55 1.35 3.58 12.97
C SER A 55 0.51 3.56 11.69
N TRP A 56 1.02 2.96 10.61
CA TRP A 56 0.29 2.76 9.37
C TRP A 56 -1.01 1.96 9.56
N ASN A 57 -0.95 0.85 10.31
CA ASN A 57 -2.13 0.05 10.59
C ASN A 57 -3.17 0.80 11.42
N ASN A 58 -2.75 1.57 12.43
CA ASN A 58 -3.70 2.40 13.20
C ASN A 58 -4.37 3.46 12.32
N ARG A 59 -3.62 4.07 11.39
CA ARG A 59 -4.20 4.97 10.40
C ARG A 59 -5.22 4.25 9.51
N ASN A 60 -4.88 3.07 8.98
CA ASN A 60 -5.79 2.31 8.13
C ASN A 60 -7.06 1.87 8.87
N ASN A 61 -6.93 1.40 10.11
CA ASN A 61 -8.09 1.04 10.95
C ASN A 61 -9.04 2.23 11.14
N TYR A 62 -8.51 3.43 11.26
CA TYR A 62 -9.35 4.62 11.36
C TYR A 62 -10.00 4.99 10.04
N VAL A 63 -9.23 4.98 8.93
CA VAL A 63 -9.76 5.33 7.61
C VAL A 63 -10.85 4.36 7.17
N PHE A 64 -10.69 3.06 7.41
CA PHE A 64 -11.60 2.03 6.90
C PHE A 64 -12.64 1.56 7.90
N CYS A 65 -12.35 1.61 9.21
CA CYS A 65 -13.24 1.11 10.26
C CYS A 65 -13.67 2.18 11.26
N GLY A 66 -13.17 3.42 11.15
CA GLY A 66 -13.43 4.49 12.13
C GLY A 66 -12.82 4.23 13.51
N LYS A 67 -11.92 3.25 13.64
CA LYS A 67 -11.32 2.84 14.92
C LYS A 67 -9.92 3.39 15.06
N GLU A 68 -9.64 4.02 16.19
CA GLU A 68 -8.31 4.53 16.54
C GLU A 68 -7.89 4.00 17.91
N GLU A 69 -6.66 3.54 18.00
CA GLU A 69 -6.03 3.11 19.24
C GLU A 69 -5.10 4.20 19.78
N GLU A 70 -4.87 4.19 21.10
CA GLU A 70 -3.96 5.12 21.75
C GLU A 70 -2.51 4.87 21.34
N GLY A 71 -1.73 5.94 21.17
CA GLY A 71 -0.32 5.87 20.77
C GLY A 71 0.54 4.94 21.63
N ARG A 72 0.28 4.90 22.95
CA ARG A 72 0.98 3.99 23.87
C ARG A 72 0.70 2.52 23.57
N VAL A 73 -0.55 2.15 23.36
CA VAL A 73 -0.96 0.78 23.02
C VAL A 73 -0.30 0.31 21.72
N ILE A 74 -0.24 1.21 20.73
CA ILE A 74 0.40 0.95 19.43
C ILE A 74 1.91 0.76 19.59
N TRP A 75 2.54 1.59 20.42
CA TRP A 75 3.96 1.47 20.72
C TRP A 75 4.29 0.17 21.48
N ASP A 76 3.51 -0.17 22.52
CA ASP A 76 3.71 -1.42 23.28
C ASP A 76 3.63 -2.63 22.33
N ARG A 77 2.65 -2.65 21.42
CA ARG A 77 2.53 -3.67 20.37
C ARG A 77 3.74 -3.71 19.44
N ALA A 78 4.22 -2.55 18.99
CA ALA A 78 5.39 -2.45 18.12
C ALA A 78 6.67 -2.96 18.78
N LYS A 79 6.84 -2.66 20.07
CA LYS A 79 7.97 -3.11 20.88
C LYS A 79 7.94 -4.62 21.11
N THR A 80 6.80 -5.18 21.49
CA THR A 80 6.62 -6.64 21.63
C THR A 80 6.95 -7.37 20.32
N LEU A 81 6.41 -6.89 19.19
CA LEU A 81 6.72 -7.45 17.87
C LEU A 81 8.22 -7.43 17.53
N CYS A 82 8.92 -6.35 17.86
CA CYS A 82 10.35 -6.27 17.63
C CYS A 82 11.12 -7.26 18.51
N GLN A 83 10.74 -7.38 19.79
CA GLN A 83 11.33 -8.33 20.73
C GLN A 83 11.11 -9.78 20.28
N ASP A 84 9.90 -10.15 19.89
CA ASP A 84 9.56 -11.48 19.40
C ASP A 84 10.37 -11.85 18.15
N PHE A 85 10.49 -10.90 17.20
CA PHE A 85 11.30 -11.09 16.01
C PHE A 85 12.79 -11.29 16.33
N ARG A 86 13.34 -10.50 17.27
CA ARG A 86 14.72 -10.66 17.74
C ARG A 86 14.94 -12.01 18.38
N ILE A 87 14.04 -12.44 19.28
CA ILE A 87 14.12 -13.75 19.94
C ILE A 87 14.07 -14.86 18.88
N HIS A 88 13.08 -14.83 17.98
CA HIS A 88 12.91 -15.87 16.97
C HIS A 88 14.14 -16.00 16.05
N ASN A 89 14.71 -14.89 15.59
CA ASN A 89 15.78 -14.92 14.58
C ASN A 89 17.20 -14.99 15.14
N LEU A 90 17.42 -14.58 16.39
CA LEU A 90 18.76 -14.59 17.01
C LEU A 90 18.96 -15.80 17.94
N VAL A 91 17.90 -16.37 18.50
CA VAL A 91 17.98 -17.53 19.41
C VAL A 91 17.84 -18.84 18.64
N ASN A 92 16.95 -18.90 17.64
CA ASN A 92 16.80 -20.09 16.82
C ASN A 92 17.63 -19.95 15.54
N LYS A 93 18.83 -20.55 15.51
CA LYS A 93 19.53 -20.76 14.24
C LYS A 93 18.62 -21.55 13.30
N PRO A 94 18.42 -21.12 12.04
CA PRO A 94 17.70 -21.92 11.07
C PRO A 94 18.37 -23.29 10.97
N VAL A 95 17.63 -24.35 11.27
CA VAL A 95 18.13 -25.75 11.25
C VAL A 95 18.47 -26.20 9.82
N LEU A 96 18.00 -25.46 8.81
CA LEU A 96 18.23 -25.73 7.40
C LEU A 96 18.90 -24.53 6.70
N PRO A 97 19.87 -24.76 5.80
CA PRO A 97 20.33 -23.74 4.88
C PRO A 97 19.14 -23.30 4.04
N LEU A 98 18.74 -22.05 4.19
CA LEU A 98 17.66 -21.46 3.43
C LEU A 98 18.14 -21.20 2.00
N THR A 99 18.17 -22.22 1.15
CA THR A 99 18.24 -22.05 -0.31
C THR A 99 16.88 -21.56 -0.82
N LEU A 100 16.42 -20.42 -0.29
CA LEU A 100 15.37 -19.69 -0.97
C LEU A 100 15.97 -19.16 -2.27
N THR A 101 15.44 -19.65 -3.38
CA THR A 101 15.37 -18.86 -4.61
C THR A 101 14.49 -17.65 -4.27
N LEU A 102 15.07 -16.68 -3.57
CA LEU A 102 14.48 -15.38 -3.34
C LEU A 102 14.30 -14.78 -4.73
N LYS A 103 13.06 -14.82 -5.23
CA LYS A 103 12.63 -14.03 -6.37
C LYS A 103 12.70 -12.57 -5.92
N LYS A 104 13.93 -12.05 -5.95
CA LYS A 104 14.26 -10.72 -5.43
C LYS A 104 13.47 -9.71 -6.26
N TRP A 105 12.95 -8.69 -5.59
CA TRP A 105 12.27 -7.62 -6.30
C TRP A 105 13.26 -7.00 -7.30
N GLU A 106 12.89 -6.99 -8.57
CA GLU A 106 13.67 -6.36 -9.63
C GLU A 106 13.05 -5.01 -9.99
N LYS A 107 13.93 -4.02 -10.05
CA LYS A 107 13.61 -2.67 -10.50
C LYS A 107 13.18 -2.70 -11.98
N PRO A 108 12.10 -2.01 -12.38
CA PRO A 108 11.72 -1.91 -13.78
C PRO A 108 12.86 -1.31 -14.63
N PRO A 109 12.98 -1.67 -15.92
CA PRO A 109 13.91 -1.01 -16.82
C PRO A 109 13.69 0.51 -16.85
N CYS A 110 14.78 1.27 -16.97
CA CYS A 110 14.71 2.73 -17.06
C CYS A 110 13.78 3.17 -18.20
N GLY A 111 12.95 4.19 -17.96
CA GLY A 111 11.95 4.68 -18.91
C GLY A 111 10.71 3.79 -19.04
N THR A 112 10.53 2.82 -18.14
CA THR A 112 9.32 2.00 -18.07
C THR A 112 8.60 2.23 -16.75
N VAL A 113 7.29 2.40 -16.84
CA VAL A 113 6.41 2.56 -15.67
C VAL A 113 5.83 1.20 -15.29
N LYS A 114 5.69 0.94 -14.00
CA LYS A 114 5.07 -0.28 -13.47
C LYS A 114 3.72 0.03 -12.86
N ILE A 115 2.75 -0.83 -13.18
CA ILE A 115 1.37 -0.71 -12.74
C ILE A 115 1.05 -1.93 -11.89
N ASN A 116 0.81 -1.69 -10.60
CA ASN A 116 0.26 -2.70 -9.72
C ASN A 116 -1.24 -2.42 -9.58
N PHE A 117 -2.07 -3.44 -9.73
CA PHE A 117 -3.51 -3.32 -9.57
C PHE A 117 -4.02 -4.52 -8.80
N ASP A 118 -5.10 -4.32 -8.07
CA ASP A 118 -5.81 -5.40 -7.39
C ASP A 118 -7.30 -5.06 -7.27
N ALA A 119 -8.10 -6.08 -7.03
CA ALA A 119 -9.53 -5.93 -6.82
C ALA A 119 -10.02 -6.86 -5.70
N THR A 120 -11.08 -6.43 -5.04
CA THR A 120 -11.71 -7.19 -3.96
C THR A 120 -13.22 -7.18 -4.17
N VAL A 121 -13.83 -8.35 -4.05
CA VAL A 121 -15.28 -8.52 -4.12
C VAL A 121 -15.83 -8.62 -2.71
N PHE A 122 -16.80 -7.77 -2.36
CA PHE A 122 -17.43 -7.76 -1.05
C PHE A 122 -18.87 -7.25 -1.14
N ASN A 123 -19.84 -8.05 -0.68
CA ASN A 123 -21.26 -7.69 -0.55
C ASN A 123 -21.84 -6.92 -1.76
N ASN A 124 -21.93 -7.57 -2.91
CA ASN A 124 -22.44 -7.01 -4.17
C ASN A 124 -21.68 -5.78 -4.69
N LYS A 125 -20.47 -5.56 -4.20
CA LYS A 125 -19.59 -4.47 -4.63
C LYS A 125 -18.23 -5.04 -4.96
N THR A 126 -17.62 -4.48 -5.97
CA THR A 126 -16.25 -4.77 -6.35
C THR A 126 -15.43 -3.51 -6.16
N GLY A 127 -14.54 -3.53 -5.18
CA GLY A 127 -13.52 -2.50 -5.00
C GLY A 127 -12.32 -2.78 -5.90
N PHE A 128 -11.70 -1.74 -6.42
CA PHE A 128 -10.43 -1.86 -7.15
C PHE A 128 -9.43 -0.78 -6.71
N GLY A 129 -8.15 -1.07 -6.91
CA GLY A 129 -7.07 -0.12 -6.71
C GLY A 129 -5.97 -0.31 -7.75
N VAL A 130 -5.38 0.80 -8.18
CA VAL A 130 -4.29 0.87 -9.14
C VAL A 130 -3.24 1.86 -8.64
N ILE A 131 -1.98 1.45 -8.70
CA ILE A 131 -0.82 2.29 -8.41
C ILE A 131 0.13 2.25 -9.60
N VAL A 132 0.51 3.43 -10.06
CA VAL A 132 1.42 3.65 -11.18
C VAL A 132 2.71 4.28 -10.64
N HIS A 133 3.84 3.61 -10.82
CA HIS A 133 5.13 4.08 -10.31
C HIS A 133 6.27 3.88 -11.32
N ASP A 134 7.24 4.78 -11.32
CA ASP A 134 8.39 4.70 -12.21
C ASP A 134 9.43 3.66 -11.75
N SER A 135 10.54 3.59 -12.48
CA SER A 135 11.67 2.72 -12.16
C SER A 135 12.34 3.11 -10.84
N ASP A 136 12.32 4.37 -10.43
CA ASP A 136 12.90 4.84 -9.17
C ASP A 136 11.96 4.62 -7.96
N GLY A 137 10.73 4.18 -8.22
CA GLY A 137 9.71 3.91 -7.21
C GLY A 137 8.86 5.12 -6.87
N PHE A 138 8.99 6.23 -7.60
CA PHE A 138 8.11 7.38 -7.42
C PHE A 138 6.73 7.09 -7.97
N ILE A 139 5.70 7.42 -7.18
CA ILE A 139 4.31 7.29 -7.60
C ILE A 139 3.99 8.40 -8.60
N LEU A 140 3.70 8.01 -9.84
CA LEU A 140 3.30 8.92 -10.92
C LEU A 140 1.79 9.15 -10.92
N GLY A 141 1.04 8.19 -10.39
CA GLY A 141 -0.41 8.26 -10.32
C GLY A 141 -1.02 6.98 -9.78
N GLY A 142 -2.34 6.94 -9.79
CA GLY A 142 -3.11 5.81 -9.29
C GLY A 142 -4.56 6.21 -9.10
N GLY A 143 -5.39 5.23 -8.82
CA GLY A 143 -6.83 5.42 -8.64
C GLY A 143 -7.45 4.19 -8.03
N GLY A 144 -8.68 4.34 -7.58
CA GLY A 144 -9.47 3.24 -7.06
C GLY A 144 -10.92 3.64 -6.98
N GLY A 145 -11.78 2.67 -6.74
CA GLY A 145 -13.20 2.93 -6.71
C GLY A 145 -14.01 1.65 -6.56
N PHE A 146 -15.30 1.78 -6.81
CA PHE A 146 -16.26 0.71 -6.64
C PHE A 146 -17.06 0.51 -7.92
N LYS A 147 -17.27 -0.76 -8.28
CA LYS A 147 -18.32 -1.19 -9.20
C LYS A 147 -19.43 -1.82 -8.36
N TYR A 148 -20.67 -1.37 -8.53
CA TYR A 148 -21.83 -1.89 -7.78
C TYR A 148 -22.40 -3.14 -8.45
N GLU A 149 -21.53 -4.11 -8.69
CA GLU A 149 -21.85 -5.40 -9.27
C GLU A 149 -21.09 -6.49 -8.50
N ASP A 150 -21.76 -7.62 -8.30
CA ASP A 150 -21.11 -8.84 -7.83
C ASP A 150 -20.54 -9.59 -9.03
N ILE A 151 -19.23 -9.53 -9.20
CA ILE A 151 -18.51 -10.22 -10.26
C ILE A 151 -17.49 -11.16 -9.64
N THR A 152 -17.08 -12.18 -10.36
CA THR A 152 -16.06 -13.11 -9.85
C THR A 152 -14.74 -12.37 -9.62
N ALA A 153 -13.90 -12.89 -8.73
CA ALA A 153 -12.58 -12.33 -8.44
C ALA A 153 -11.72 -12.15 -9.71
N GLU A 154 -11.90 -13.02 -10.72
CA GLU A 154 -11.24 -12.91 -12.02
C GLU A 154 -11.68 -11.66 -12.78
N TRP A 155 -12.99 -11.45 -12.91
CA TRP A 155 -13.56 -10.27 -13.58
C TRP A 155 -13.26 -8.99 -12.81
N ALA A 156 -13.24 -9.05 -11.49
CA ALA A 156 -12.83 -7.95 -10.63
C ALA A 156 -11.39 -7.50 -10.91
N LYS A 157 -10.46 -8.46 -10.99
CA LYS A 157 -9.06 -8.15 -11.34
C LYS A 157 -8.91 -7.65 -12.77
N LEU A 158 -9.67 -8.19 -13.73
CA LEU A 158 -9.68 -7.68 -15.10
C LEU A 158 -10.20 -6.23 -15.16
N TYR A 159 -11.24 -5.92 -14.41
CA TYR A 159 -11.75 -4.56 -14.28
C TYR A 159 -10.70 -3.61 -13.70
N ALA A 160 -9.97 -4.01 -12.65
CA ALA A 160 -8.85 -3.22 -12.11
C ALA A 160 -7.72 -3.01 -13.13
N PHE A 161 -7.46 -4.00 -13.99
CA PHE A 161 -6.51 -3.88 -15.10
C PHE A 161 -6.98 -2.84 -16.14
N GLU A 162 -8.26 -2.88 -16.55
CA GLU A 162 -8.84 -1.90 -17.47
C GLU A 162 -8.77 -0.47 -16.93
N GLU A 163 -9.07 -0.28 -15.65
CA GLU A 163 -8.92 1.02 -14.99
C GLU A 163 -7.46 1.49 -14.98
N GLY A 164 -6.51 0.56 -14.81
CA GLY A 164 -5.09 0.86 -14.92
C GLY A 164 -4.68 1.31 -16.33
N LEU A 165 -5.23 0.70 -17.38
CA LEU A 165 -5.01 1.15 -18.76
C LEU A 165 -5.52 2.58 -18.98
N LYS A 166 -6.72 2.91 -18.49
CA LYS A 166 -7.28 4.28 -18.59
C LYS A 166 -6.35 5.30 -17.91
N ILE A 167 -5.81 4.97 -16.74
CA ILE A 167 -4.86 5.84 -16.03
C ILE A 167 -3.59 6.03 -16.85
N VAL A 168 -2.97 4.96 -17.35
CA VAL A 168 -1.76 5.01 -18.19
C VAL A 168 -1.97 5.88 -19.43
N CYS A 169 -3.10 5.71 -20.14
CA CYS A 169 -3.47 6.54 -21.28
C CYS A 169 -3.61 8.02 -20.88
N SER A 170 -4.28 8.31 -19.77
CA SER A 170 -4.47 9.69 -19.30
C SER A 170 -3.17 10.40 -18.90
N LEU A 171 -2.12 9.63 -18.60
CA LEU A 171 -0.78 10.12 -18.24
C LEU A 171 0.18 10.18 -19.43
N ASN A 172 -0.28 9.86 -20.65
CA ASN A 172 0.56 9.75 -21.85
C ASN A 172 1.76 8.82 -21.68
N ILE A 173 1.61 7.75 -20.90
CA ILE A 173 2.66 6.76 -20.67
C ILE A 173 2.67 5.77 -21.85
N THR A 174 3.82 5.67 -22.52
CA THR A 174 3.98 4.84 -23.73
C THR A 174 4.61 3.47 -23.46
N LYS A 175 5.31 3.32 -22.32
CA LYS A 175 5.91 2.05 -21.88
C LYS A 175 5.49 1.71 -20.46
N ALA A 176 4.70 0.64 -20.35
CA ALA A 176 4.05 0.20 -19.13
C ALA A 176 4.21 -1.31 -18.93
N ILE A 177 4.52 -1.74 -17.70
CA ILE A 177 4.51 -3.14 -17.28
C ILE A 177 3.41 -3.32 -16.24
N PHE A 178 2.40 -4.11 -16.57
CA PHE A 178 1.36 -4.50 -15.64
C PHE A 178 1.82 -5.70 -14.82
N LYS A 179 1.82 -5.56 -13.49
CA LYS A 179 2.13 -6.65 -12.58
C LYS A 179 0.84 -7.38 -12.23
N ILE A 180 0.71 -8.59 -12.76
CA ILE A 180 -0.42 -9.48 -12.50
C ILE A 180 0.06 -10.59 -11.56
N ASP A 181 -0.55 -10.70 -10.39
CA ASP A 181 -0.28 -11.78 -9.41
C ASP A 181 -1.30 -12.94 -9.52
N CYS A 182 -2.14 -12.90 -10.54
CA CYS A 182 -3.13 -13.92 -10.86
C CYS A 182 -2.71 -14.72 -12.10
N ALA A 183 -2.30 -15.97 -11.90
CA ALA A 183 -1.87 -16.86 -12.97
C ALA A 183 -2.94 -17.03 -14.07
N ILE A 184 -4.22 -17.01 -13.71
CA ILE A 184 -5.34 -17.15 -14.65
C ILE A 184 -5.40 -15.96 -15.61
N LEU A 185 -5.19 -14.73 -15.11
CA LEU A 185 -5.18 -13.52 -15.93
C LEU A 185 -3.94 -13.43 -16.82
N VAL A 186 -2.77 -13.83 -16.30
CA VAL A 186 -1.55 -13.92 -17.11
C VAL A 186 -1.76 -14.82 -18.34
N ASN A 187 -2.49 -15.92 -18.17
CA ASN A 187 -2.76 -16.88 -19.26
C ASN A 187 -3.85 -16.43 -20.24
N ARG A 188 -4.69 -15.45 -19.89
CA ARG A 188 -5.76 -14.93 -20.78
C ARG A 188 -5.35 -13.69 -21.57
N VAL A 189 -4.35 -12.95 -21.10
CA VAL A 189 -3.93 -11.66 -21.68
C VAL A 189 -2.67 -11.80 -22.55
N ASN A 190 -1.85 -12.84 -22.32
CA ASN A 190 -0.76 -13.23 -23.22
C ASN A 190 -1.26 -14.07 -24.39
#